data_AF-A0A9C9N7Z2-F1
#
_entry.id   AF-A0A9C9N7Z2-F1
#
_cell.length_a   1.000
_cell.length_b   1.000
_cell.length_c   1.000
_cell.angle_alpha   90.00
_cell.angle_beta   90.00
_cell.angle_gamma   90.00
#
_symmetry.space_group_name_H-M   'P 1'
#
loop_
_entity.id
_entity.type
_entity.pdbx_description
1 polymer ?
#
loop_
_entity_poly.entity_id
_entity_poly.type
_entity_poly.pdbx_seq_one_letter_code
_entity_poly.pdbx_strand_id
1 'polypeptide(L)' 'MKKISQSHAASEDLPSYAGRWVAVVRGRVTGVGWTAEEARQAAKRSRPKEEPRVFFVPVVEVNRDASEKS' A
#
# COMPACT_ATOMS: atom_id res chain seq x y z
N MET A 1 25.19 -12.00 -0.25
CA MET A 1 24.22 -11.13 0.44
C MET A 1 23.06 -10.82 -0.51
N LYS A 2 21.87 -11.38 -0.28
CA LYS A 2 20.73 -11.13 -1.16
C LYS A 2 20.15 -9.75 -0.84
N LYS A 3 20.35 -8.80 -1.74
CA LYS A 3 19.63 -7.53 -1.75
C LYS A 3 18.15 -7.89 -1.95
N ILE A 4 17.35 -7.70 -0.92
CA ILE A 4 15.89 -7.64 -1.02
C ILE A 4 15.55 -6.39 -1.85
N SER A 5 15.63 -6.54 -3.17
CA SER A 5 15.04 -5.63 -4.14
C SER A 5 13.53 -5.82 -4.04
N GLN A 6 12.91 -5.16 -3.06
CA GLN A 6 11.47 -5.10 -2.90
C GLN A 6 10.92 -4.17 -3.98
N SER A 7 10.67 -4.73 -5.17
CA SER A 7 10.11 -4.03 -6.33
C SER A 7 8.76 -4.61 -6.77
N HIS A 8 7.94 -5.12 -5.85
CA HIS A 8 6.55 -5.57 -6.11
C HIS A 8 5.48 -4.68 -5.44
N ALA A 9 5.89 -3.54 -4.89
CA ALA A 9 5.15 -2.78 -3.87
C ALA A 9 3.91 -1.98 -4.34
N ALA A 10 3.12 -2.44 -5.31
CA ALA A 10 1.89 -1.71 -5.66
C ALA A 10 0.67 -2.56 -6.04
N SER A 11 0.81 -3.86 -6.33
CA SER A 11 -0.32 -4.61 -6.92
C SER A 11 -0.62 -5.94 -6.23
N GLU A 12 0.39 -6.65 -5.71
CA GLU A 12 0.21 -8.05 -5.27
C GLU A 12 0.12 -8.21 -3.74
N ASP A 13 0.48 -7.18 -2.97
CA ASP A 13 0.51 -7.23 -1.49
C ASP A 13 -0.55 -6.35 -0.81
N LEU A 14 -1.58 -5.89 -1.54
CA LEU A 14 -2.73 -5.19 -0.96
C LEU A 14 -3.29 -5.87 0.31
N PRO A 15 -3.45 -7.21 0.39
CA PRO A 15 -3.90 -7.86 1.63
C PRO A 15 -2.91 -7.73 2.80
N SER A 16 -1.61 -7.53 2.55
CA SER A 16 -0.59 -7.30 3.60
C SER A 16 -0.71 -5.90 4.23
N TYR A 17 -1.34 -4.96 3.53
CA TYR A 17 -1.65 -3.61 4.02
C TYR A 17 -3.09 -3.49 4.51
N ALA A 18 -3.82 -4.60 4.63
CA ALA A 18 -5.15 -4.62 5.19
C ALA A 18 -5.16 -3.97 6.59
N GLY A 19 -6.06 -2.99 6.77
CA GLY A 19 -6.14 -2.21 8.01
C GLY A 19 -5.03 -1.16 8.17
N ARG A 20 -4.25 -0.86 7.13
CA ARG A 20 -3.26 0.22 7.11
C ARG A 20 -3.67 1.36 6.19
N TRP A 21 -3.19 2.55 6.52
CA TRP A 21 -3.20 3.69 5.63
C TRP A 21 -2.00 3.62 4.71
N VAL A 22 -2.24 3.76 3.41
CA VAL A 22 -1.21 3.66 2.38
C VAL A 22 -1.19 4.96 1.58
N ALA A 23 0.01 5.49 1.41
CA ALA A 23 0.27 6.67 0.61
C ALA A 23 0.95 6.26 -0.70
N VAL A 24 0.29 6.60 -1.80
CA VAL A 24 0.72 6.27 -3.16
C VAL A 24 1.06 7.55 -3.92
N VAL A 25 2.23 7.55 -4.54
CA VAL A 25 2.72 8.62 -5.41
C VAL A 25 2.99 8.01 -6.78
N ARG A 26 2.35 8.53 -7.83
CA ARG A 26 2.49 8.05 -9.22
C ARG A 26 2.31 6.53 -9.38
N GLY A 27 1.40 5.94 -8.62
CA GLY A 27 1.13 4.50 -8.66
C GLY A 27 2.14 3.63 -7.89
N ARG A 28 3.02 4.22 -7.08
CA ARG A 28 3.93 3.49 -6.17
C ARG A 28 3.65 3.83 -4.72
N VAL A 29 3.64 2.83 -3.86
CA VAL A 29 3.55 3.04 -2.41
C VAL A 29 4.85 3.69 -1.93
N THR A 30 4.72 4.85 -1.29
CA THR A 30 5.85 5.64 -0.78
C THR A 30 5.78 5.86 0.72
N GLY A 31 4.65 5.52 1.36
CA GLY A 31 4.46 5.59 2.80
C GLY A 31 3.32 4.69 3.27
N VAL A 32 3.44 4.19 4.50
CA VAL A 32 2.41 3.43 5.20
C VAL A 32 2.31 3.91 6.65
N GLY A 33 1.12 3.83 7.24
CA GLY A 33 0.89 4.27 8.62
C GLY A 33 -0.37 3.68 9.23
N TRP A 34 -0.53 3.89 10.53
CA TRP A 34 -1.77 3.56 11.25
C TRP A 34 -2.83 4.64 11.04
N THR A 35 -2.41 5.82 10.60
CA THR A 35 -3.26 6.97 10.29
C THR A 35 -2.95 7.55 8.91
N ALA A 36 -3.94 8.28 8.36
CA ALA A 36 -3.78 8.99 7.09
C ALA A 36 -2.60 9.97 7.12
N GLU A 37 -2.43 10.65 8.25
CA GLU A 37 -1.37 11.64 8.44
C GLU A 37 0.01 10.98 8.48
N GLU A 38 0.18 9.86 9.19
CA GLU A 38 1.44 9.10 9.19
C GLU A 38 1.82 8.63 7.79
N ALA A 39 0.88 8.05 7.04
CA ALA A 39 1.13 7.62 5.68
C ALA A 39 1.53 8.81 4.79
N ARG A 40 0.86 9.96 4.94
CA ARG A 40 1.16 11.19 4.22
C ARG A 40 2.55 11.74 4.56
N GLN A 41 2.90 11.78 5.84
CA GLN A 41 4.20 12.26 6.32
C GLN A 41 5.33 11.35 5.85
N ALA A 42 5.14 10.02 5.92
CA ALA A 42 6.09 9.05 5.40
C ALA A 42 6.34 9.25 3.89
N ALA A 43 5.27 9.45 3.11
CA ALA A 43 5.40 9.72 1.68
C ALA A 43 6.05 11.09 1.38
N LYS A 44 5.69 12.14 2.13
CA LYS A 44 6.34 13.46 2.03
C LYS A 44 7.82 13.41 2.38
N ARG A 45 8.22 12.59 3.35
CA ARG A 45 9.63 12.41 3.73
C ARG A 45 10.43 11.73 2.60
N SER A 46 9.81 10.78 1.91
CA SER A 46 10.41 10.11 0.74
C SER A 46 10.43 11.01 -0.51
N ARG A 47 9.38 11.82 -0.73
CA ARG A 47 9.18 12.65 -1.92
C ARG A 47 8.49 13.96 -1.54
N PRO A 48 9.23 14.98 -1.06
CA PRO A 48 8.63 16.23 -0.59
C PRO A 48 7.98 17.08 -1.70
N LYS A 49 8.33 16.79 -2.98
CA LYS A 49 7.85 17.52 -4.16
C LYS A 49 6.61 16.90 -4.81
N GLU A 50 6.17 15.72 -4.37
CA GLU A 50 5.03 15.03 -4.97
C GLU A 50 3.86 15.00 -3.98
N GLU A 51 2.63 15.17 -4.47
CA GLU A 51 1.42 15.07 -3.63
C GLU A 51 1.03 13.60 -3.45
N PRO A 52 1.19 13.03 -2.22
CA PRO A 52 0.80 11.66 -1.97
C PRO A 52 -0.72 11.52 -1.91
N ARG A 53 -1.26 10.55 -2.66
CA ARG A 53 -2.64 10.11 -2.51
C ARG A 53 -2.70 9.10 -1.38
N VAL A 54 -3.43 9.43 -0.33
CA VAL A 54 -3.56 8.59 0.86
C VAL A 54 -4.94 7.94 0.86
N PHE A 55 -4.98 6.63 1.03
CA PHE A 55 -6.22 5.88 1.18
C PHE A 55 -6.05 4.79 2.23
N PHE A 56 -7.16 4.46 2.89
CA PHE A 56 -7.22 3.34 3.80
C PHE A 56 -7.46 2.07 3.00
N VAL A 57 -6.65 1.03 3.26
CA VAL A 57 -6.89 -0.29 2.69
C VAL A 57 -7.78 -1.06 3.66
N PRO A 58 -9.08 -1.21 3.36
CA PRO A 58 -9.94 -2.02 4.20
C PRO A 58 -9.43 -3.47 4.22
N VAL A 59 -9.62 -4.14 5.36
CA VAL A 59 -9.48 -5.59 5.44
C VAL A 59 -10.63 -6.19 4.63
N VAL A 60 -10.48 -6.23 3.31
CA VAL A 60 -11.29 -7.11 2.49
C VAL A 60 -10.76 -8.49 2.78
N GLU A 61 -11.52 -9.27 3.55
CA GLU A 61 -11.36 -10.71 3.52
C GLU A 61 -11.48 -11.08 2.04
N VAL A 62 -10.35 -11.42 1.43
CA VAL A 62 -10.35 -11.89 0.05
C VAL A 62 -11.04 -13.23 0.12
N ASN A 63 -12.36 -13.20 -0.04
CA ASN A 63 -13.17 -14.38 -0.24
C ASN A 63 -12.74 -14.91 -1.60
N ARG A 64 -11.66 -15.71 -1.62
CA ARG A 64 -11.18 -16.41 -2.81
C ARG A 64 -12.19 -17.49 -3.24
N ASP A 65 -13.29 -17.63 -2.51
CA ASP A 65 -14.43 -18.48 -2.79
C ASP A 65 -15.43 -17.77 -3.74
N ALA A 66 -15.00 -17.43 -4.96
CA ALA A 66 -15.93 -16.96 -6.00
C ALA A 66 -15.55 -17.38 -7.43
N SER A 67 -14.77 -18.45 -7.59
CA SER A 67 -14.62 -19.09 -8.90
C SER A 67 -14.46 -20.59 -8.73
N GLU A 68 -15.30 -21.35 -9.43
CA GLU A 68 -15.22 -22.78 -9.68
C GLU A 68 -16.11 -23.70 -8.81
N LYS A 69 -17.43 -23.51 -8.92
CA LYS A 69 -18.29 -24.67 -9.19
C LYS A 69 -18.67 -24.66 -10.67
N SER A 70 -17.94 -25.44 -11.45
CA SER A 70 -18.42 -25.98 -12.72
C SER A 70 -19.36 -27.16 -12.46
#